data_AF-A0A2A4U021-F1
#
_entry.id   AF-A0A2A4U021-F1
#
_cell.length_a   1.000
_cell.length_b   1.000
_cell.length_c   1.000
_cell.angle_alpha   90.00
_cell.angle_beta   90.00
_cell.angle_gamma   90.00
#
_symmetry.space_group_name_H-M   'P 1'
#
loop_
_entity.id
_entity.type
_entity.pdbx_description
1 polymer ?
#
loop_
_entity_poly.entity_id
_entity_poly.type
_entity_poly.pdbx_seq_one_letter_code
_entity_poly.pdbx_strand_id
1 'polypeptide(L)'
;MTPSRSICKPALAAVLLMMAMGTAAKTKRLSSSNGRFSYTLPQGLAAATLKNAIAGWKHQKDRTTLGIFPVSYERKSKLKSAFMAATASRKKATRKEGDWFVSKVYKKTLGNGLIFYFYSAHQHGKFMKVSGYFVLGGDYYFVSGWTSRKKYGLPNVYASLSTIKPIAGPRRNRSMKDHDSEGLLNRHRKKKKSPEVRLGTGSDTPKMLGGGPVH
;
A
#
# COMPACT_ATOMS: atom_id res chain seq x y z
N MET A 1 -31.16 20.97 74.39
CA MET A 1 -30.39 19.89 75.01
C MET A 1 -30.21 18.77 74.00
N THR A 2 -29.01 18.60 73.44
CA THR A 2 -28.54 17.39 72.74
C THR A 2 -28.07 16.36 73.78
N PRO A 3 -28.11 15.03 73.54
CA PRO A 3 -27.22 14.31 72.58
C PRO A 3 -28.00 13.18 71.83
N SER A 4 -27.49 12.32 70.94
CA SER A 4 -26.20 11.64 70.82
C SER A 4 -26.20 10.82 69.50
N ARG A 5 -25.05 10.80 68.79
CA ARG A 5 -24.42 9.70 68.00
C ARG A 5 -25.26 8.92 66.96
N SER A 6 -24.76 8.37 65.86
CA SER A 6 -23.53 8.35 65.05
C SER A 6 -23.78 7.21 64.05
N ILE A 7 -23.34 7.31 62.78
CA ILE A 7 -22.92 6.20 61.87
C ILE A 7 -22.48 6.93 60.58
N CYS A 8 -21.18 7.11 60.34
CA CYS A 8 -20.33 6.29 59.46
C CYS A 8 -20.94 6.17 58.03
N LYS A 9 -20.37 6.68 56.94
CA LYS A 9 -18.97 6.61 56.49
C LYS A 9 -18.63 7.74 55.49
N PRO A 10 -17.34 8.11 55.38
CA PRO A 10 -16.81 8.99 54.34
C PRO A 10 -16.49 8.22 53.05
N ALA A 11 -16.10 9.00 52.04
CA ALA A 11 -15.29 8.62 50.88
C ALA A 11 -16.03 7.92 49.72
N LEU A 12 -15.99 8.54 48.53
CA LEU A 12 -14.91 8.26 47.58
C LEU A 12 -15.01 9.19 46.35
N ALA A 13 -14.38 10.36 46.43
CA ALA A 13 -13.81 10.96 45.24
C ALA A 13 -12.49 10.21 44.99
N ALA A 14 -12.52 9.17 44.15
CA ALA A 14 -11.33 8.53 43.64
C ALA A 14 -11.46 8.42 42.11
N VAL A 15 -10.88 9.42 41.45
CA VAL A 15 -9.92 9.23 40.34
C VAL A 15 -10.04 7.87 39.64
N LEU A 16 -10.91 7.80 38.63
CA LEU A 16 -10.78 6.81 37.56
C LEU A 16 -9.85 7.38 36.48
N LEU A 17 -8.62 7.70 36.92
CA LEU A 17 -7.44 7.80 36.08
C LEU A 17 -6.79 6.40 36.09
N MET A 18 -7.47 5.42 35.52
CA MET A 18 -6.95 4.06 35.36
C MET A 18 -7.20 3.60 33.94
N MET A 19 -6.12 3.59 33.18
CA MET A 19 -5.86 2.62 32.11
C MET A 19 -6.86 2.57 30.96
N ALA A 20 -6.57 3.37 29.93
CA ALA A 20 -6.43 2.77 28.62
C ALA A 20 -4.99 3.00 28.17
N MET A 21 -4.07 2.22 28.77
CA MET A 21 -2.84 1.84 28.06
C MET A 21 -3.30 1.44 26.67
N GLY A 22 -2.87 2.21 25.68
CA GLY A 22 -3.19 1.96 24.30
C GLY A 22 -2.88 0.51 24.00
N THR A 23 -3.92 -0.30 23.86
CA THR A 23 -3.86 -1.41 22.94
C THR A 23 -3.66 -0.75 21.59
N ALA A 24 -2.40 -0.48 21.26
CA ALA A 24 -1.98 -0.25 19.90
C ALA A 24 -2.28 -1.57 19.19
N ALA A 25 -3.55 -1.77 18.85
CA ALA A 25 -4.01 -2.83 17.99
C ALA A 25 -3.07 -2.74 16.79
N LYS A 26 -2.20 -3.75 16.63
CA LYS A 26 -1.20 -3.80 15.56
C LYS A 26 -1.94 -3.45 14.28
N THR A 27 -1.78 -2.21 13.83
CA THR A 27 -2.63 -1.70 12.75
C THR A 27 -2.18 -2.45 11.53
N LYS A 28 -3.00 -3.41 11.08
CA LYS A 28 -2.61 -4.35 10.04
C LYS A 28 -2.19 -3.55 8.80
N ARG A 29 -0.90 -3.63 8.47
CA ARG A 29 -0.34 -3.00 7.28
C ARG A 29 -0.69 -3.86 6.09
N LEU A 30 -1.37 -3.26 5.12
CA LEU A 30 -1.76 -3.87 3.86
C LEU A 30 -0.85 -3.33 2.76
N SER A 31 -0.71 -4.08 1.68
CA SER A 31 0.03 -3.68 0.48
C SER A 31 -0.93 -3.47 -0.67
N SER A 32 -0.67 -2.45 -1.50
CA SER A 32 -1.34 -2.30 -2.79
C SER A 32 -1.09 -3.54 -3.64
N SER A 33 -2.06 -3.96 -4.45
CA SER A 33 -1.92 -5.18 -5.29
C SER A 33 -0.79 -5.08 -6.33
N ASN A 34 -0.35 -3.87 -6.69
CA ASN A 34 0.82 -3.67 -7.57
C ASN A 34 2.16 -3.53 -6.81
N GLY A 35 2.16 -3.73 -5.49
CA GLY A 35 3.37 -3.69 -4.64
C GLY A 35 4.06 -2.33 -4.48
N ARG A 36 3.47 -1.22 -4.95
CA ARG A 36 4.12 0.10 -4.96
C ARG A 36 4.02 0.85 -3.64
N PHE A 37 2.98 0.58 -2.87
CA PHE A 37 2.80 1.20 -1.56
C PHE A 37 2.13 0.28 -0.57
N SER A 38 2.28 0.64 0.68
CA SER A 38 1.56 0.05 1.79
C SER A 38 0.59 1.07 2.37
N TYR A 39 -0.44 0.58 3.05
CA TYR A 39 -1.44 1.41 3.70
C TYR A 39 -1.97 0.71 4.94
N THR A 40 -2.61 1.48 5.82
CA THR A 40 -3.37 0.95 6.95
C THR A 40 -4.83 1.31 6.81
N LEU A 41 -5.68 0.67 7.62
CA LEU A 41 -7.10 0.98 7.72
C LEU A 41 -7.30 1.95 8.88
N PRO A 42 -7.71 3.21 8.62
CA PRO A 42 -8.09 4.12 9.70
C PRO A 42 -9.31 3.60 10.46
N GLN A 43 -9.52 4.12 11.67
CA GLN A 43 -10.66 3.74 12.50
C GLN A 43 -12.00 3.88 11.74
N GLY A 44 -12.83 2.84 11.82
CA GLY A 44 -14.14 2.79 11.16
C GLY A 44 -14.11 2.45 9.67
N LEU A 45 -12.95 2.41 9.02
CA LEU A 45 -12.80 2.00 7.63
C LEU A 45 -12.38 0.53 7.53
N ALA A 46 -12.98 -0.17 6.57
CA ALA A 46 -12.61 -1.51 6.17
C ALA A 46 -11.97 -1.50 4.78
N ALA A 47 -11.21 -2.54 4.45
CA ALA A 47 -10.73 -2.74 3.09
C ALA A 47 -11.92 -2.92 2.12
N ALA A 48 -11.79 -2.37 0.91
CA ALA A 48 -12.76 -2.55 -0.16
C ALA A 48 -12.08 -3.10 -1.41
N THR A 49 -12.68 -4.12 -2.01
CA THR A 49 -12.28 -4.67 -3.30
C THR A 49 -13.12 -3.99 -4.38
N LEU A 50 -12.50 -3.17 -5.21
CA LEU A 50 -13.15 -2.46 -6.31
C LEU A 50 -12.49 -2.89 -7.61
N LYS A 51 -13.28 -3.07 -8.68
CA LYS A 51 -12.77 -3.49 -9.99
C LYS A 51 -11.65 -2.55 -10.44
N ASN A 52 -10.49 -3.12 -10.78
CA ASN A 52 -9.27 -2.40 -11.21
C ASN A 52 -8.62 -1.48 -10.16
N ALA A 53 -9.13 -1.41 -8.94
CA ALA A 53 -8.48 -0.68 -7.87
C ALA A 53 -7.34 -1.52 -7.27
N ILE A 54 -6.21 -0.88 -7.01
CA ILE A 54 -5.03 -1.51 -6.38
C ILE A 54 -5.03 -1.38 -4.86
N ALA A 55 -5.87 -0.49 -4.34
CA ALA A 55 -6.19 -0.34 -2.93
C ALA A 55 -7.59 0.29 -2.80
N GLY A 56 -8.32 -0.04 -1.75
CA GLY A 56 -9.64 0.52 -1.53
C GLY A 56 -10.08 0.50 -0.07
N TRP A 57 -10.95 1.44 0.26
CA TRP A 57 -11.55 1.61 1.57
C TRP A 57 -13.06 1.75 1.47
N LYS A 58 -13.76 1.24 2.47
CA LYS A 58 -15.19 1.48 2.68
C LYS A 58 -15.47 1.82 4.13
N HIS A 59 -16.41 2.71 4.38
CA HIS A 59 -16.91 3.02 5.72
C HIS A 59 -18.44 2.85 5.71
N GLN A 60 -18.94 1.97 6.58
CA GLN A 60 -20.33 1.52 6.52
C GLN A 60 -21.32 2.64 6.89
N LYS A 61 -21.02 3.43 7.93
CA LYS A 61 -21.98 4.39 8.50
C LYS A 61 -22.24 5.60 7.60
N ASP A 62 -21.22 6.08 6.90
CA ASP A 62 -21.31 7.26 6.01
C ASP A 62 -21.32 6.90 4.52
N ARG A 63 -21.33 5.59 4.21
CA ARG A 63 -21.26 4.99 2.87
C ARG A 63 -20.09 5.48 2.03
N THR A 64 -19.00 5.91 2.66
CA THR A 64 -17.78 6.27 1.93
C THR A 64 -17.19 5.02 1.30
N THR A 65 -16.88 5.09 0.00
CA THR A 65 -16.19 4.05 -0.77
C THR A 65 -15.13 4.73 -1.63
N LEU A 66 -13.87 4.35 -1.49
CA LEU A 66 -12.74 4.99 -2.15
C LEU A 66 -11.85 3.92 -2.78
N GLY A 67 -11.42 4.14 -4.02
CA GLY A 67 -10.46 3.30 -4.72
C GLY A 67 -9.27 4.11 -5.25
N ILE A 68 -8.10 3.48 -5.25
CA ILE A 68 -6.90 3.95 -5.93
C ILE A 68 -6.68 3.10 -7.17
N PHE A 69 -6.45 3.75 -8.29
CA PHE A 69 -6.28 3.14 -9.60
C PHE A 69 -4.93 3.59 -10.18
N PRO A 70 -4.10 2.67 -10.68
CA PRO A 70 -2.86 3.04 -11.35
C PRO A 70 -3.21 3.76 -12.66
N VAL A 71 -2.51 4.85 -12.96
CA VAL A 71 -2.60 5.48 -14.28
C VAL A 71 -1.70 4.71 -15.24
N SER A 72 -2.24 4.27 -16.39
CA SER A 72 -1.46 3.55 -17.40
C SER A 72 -0.26 4.38 -17.87
N TYR A 73 0.81 3.69 -18.31
CA TYR A 73 2.03 4.34 -18.80
C TYR A 73 1.75 5.33 -19.95
N GLU A 74 0.94 4.91 -20.92
CA GLU A 74 0.53 5.77 -22.04
C GLU A 74 -0.15 7.05 -21.56
N ARG A 75 -1.07 6.94 -20.60
CA ARG A 75 -1.76 8.10 -20.05
C ARG A 75 -0.79 8.97 -19.25
N LYS A 76 0.08 8.36 -18.45
CA LYS A 76 1.14 9.03 -17.69
C LYS A 76 2.05 9.87 -18.59
N SER A 77 2.47 9.35 -19.75
CA SER A 77 3.32 10.08 -20.70
C SER A 77 2.68 11.38 -21.22
N LYS A 78 1.35 11.44 -21.23
CA LYS A 78 0.56 12.60 -21.66
C LYS A 78 0.22 13.55 -20.50
N LEU A 79 0.50 13.17 -19.24
CA LEU A 79 0.21 13.99 -18.06
C LEU A 79 1.40 14.89 -17.73
N LYS A 80 1.20 16.21 -17.83
CA LYS A 80 2.20 17.21 -17.41
C LYS A 80 2.39 17.27 -15.89
N SER A 81 1.29 17.13 -15.14
CA SER A 81 1.29 17.14 -13.67
C SER A 81 0.00 16.57 -13.10
N ALA A 82 -0.02 16.27 -11.80
CA ALA A 82 -1.23 15.75 -11.14
C ALA A 82 -2.35 16.80 -11.09
N PHE A 83 -2.00 18.08 -10.97
CA PHE A 83 -2.95 19.19 -11.08
C PHE A 83 -3.58 19.26 -12.48
N MET A 84 -2.77 19.14 -13.54
CA MET A 84 -3.29 19.13 -14.91
C MET A 84 -4.14 17.90 -15.19
N ALA A 85 -3.76 16.74 -14.64
CA ALA A 85 -4.55 15.51 -14.71
C ALA A 85 -5.92 15.68 -14.05
N ALA A 86 -5.96 16.25 -12.85
CA ALA A 86 -7.19 16.55 -12.13
C ALA A 86 -8.06 17.55 -12.89
N THR A 87 -7.47 18.62 -13.44
CA THR A 87 -8.16 19.64 -14.23
C THR A 87 -8.77 19.05 -15.50
N ALA A 88 -8.01 18.24 -16.24
CA ALA A 88 -8.51 17.58 -17.44
C ALA A 88 -9.64 16.59 -17.13
N SER A 89 -9.49 15.82 -16.04
CA SER A 89 -10.53 14.90 -15.54
C SER A 89 -11.80 15.64 -15.14
N ARG A 90 -11.66 16.76 -14.42
CA ARG A 90 -12.76 17.65 -14.01
C ARG A 90 -13.51 18.19 -15.23
N LYS A 91 -12.79 18.71 -16.24
CA LYS A 91 -13.40 19.20 -17.49
C LYS A 91 -14.23 18.10 -18.20
N LYS A 92 -13.72 16.87 -18.23
CA LYS A 92 -14.45 15.73 -18.79
C LYS A 92 -15.69 15.38 -17.96
N ALA A 93 -15.60 15.43 -16.63
CA ALA A 93 -16.73 15.20 -15.74
C ALA A 93 -17.83 16.25 -15.97
N THR A 94 -17.47 17.54 -15.98
CA THR A 94 -18.43 18.63 -16.25
C THR A 94 -19.16 18.46 -17.58
N ARG A 95 -18.48 18.03 -18.65
CA ARG A 95 -19.11 17.80 -19.96
C ARG A 95 -20.07 16.61 -19.98
N LYS A 96 -19.79 15.58 -19.18
CA LYS A 96 -20.57 14.33 -19.16
C LYS A 96 -21.73 14.37 -18.17
N GLU A 97 -21.60 15.16 -17.10
CA GLU A 97 -22.45 15.04 -15.94
C GLU A 97 -23.59 16.08 -15.90
N GLY A 98 -23.90 16.78 -17.01
CA GLY A 98 -25.12 17.60 -17.17
C GLY A 98 -25.43 18.47 -15.94
N ASP A 99 -26.46 18.06 -15.17
CA ASP A 99 -26.96 18.75 -13.97
C ASP A 99 -26.12 18.58 -12.69
N TRP A 100 -24.97 17.92 -12.77
CA TRP A 100 -24.10 17.76 -11.60
C TRP A 100 -23.33 19.05 -11.31
N PHE A 101 -23.34 19.48 -10.06
CA PHE A 101 -22.39 20.47 -9.58
C PHE A 101 -21.00 19.84 -9.49
N VAL A 102 -20.10 20.28 -10.36
CA VAL A 102 -18.69 19.86 -10.37
C VAL A 102 -17.81 20.99 -9.84
N SER A 103 -17.17 20.76 -8.69
CA SER A 103 -16.32 21.74 -8.05
C SER A 103 -15.09 22.10 -8.89
N LYS A 104 -14.39 23.16 -8.48
CA LYS A 104 -13.01 23.41 -8.93
C LYS A 104 -12.07 22.32 -8.41
N VAL A 105 -10.86 22.29 -8.96
CA VAL A 105 -9.78 21.45 -8.44
C VAL A 105 -9.20 22.09 -7.19
N TYR A 106 -9.13 21.32 -6.11
CA TYR A 106 -8.50 21.68 -4.85
C TYR A 106 -7.18 20.93 -4.68
N LYS A 107 -6.27 21.52 -3.90
CA LYS A 107 -5.02 20.90 -3.46
C LYS A 107 -5.14 20.60 -1.96
N LYS A 108 -4.83 19.38 -1.55
CA LYS A 108 -4.68 18.99 -0.14
C LYS A 108 -3.34 18.33 0.07
N THR A 109 -2.53 18.90 0.95
CA THR A 109 -1.38 18.20 1.53
C THR A 109 -1.88 17.31 2.67
N LEU A 110 -1.57 16.02 2.59
CA LEU A 110 -1.98 14.99 3.54
C LEU A 110 -0.93 14.82 4.65
N GLY A 111 -1.30 14.15 5.74
CA GLY A 111 -0.40 14.00 6.91
C GLY A 111 0.89 13.22 6.62
N ASN A 112 0.91 12.43 5.54
CA ASN A 112 2.07 11.71 5.03
C ASN A 112 2.87 12.49 3.97
N GLY A 113 2.61 13.78 3.80
CA GLY A 113 3.28 14.64 2.81
C GLY A 113 2.77 14.47 1.37
N LEU A 114 1.85 13.54 1.10
CA LEU A 114 1.25 13.39 -0.23
C LEU A 114 0.43 14.63 -0.59
N ILE A 115 0.63 15.10 -1.82
CA ILE A 115 -0.18 16.17 -2.40
C ILE A 115 -1.29 15.53 -3.24
N PHE A 116 -2.53 15.73 -2.82
CA PHE A 116 -3.72 15.25 -3.49
C PHE A 116 -4.44 16.40 -4.19
N TYR A 117 -4.56 16.32 -5.52
CA TYR A 117 -5.32 17.27 -6.34
C TYR A 117 -6.66 16.65 -6.70
N PHE A 118 -7.77 17.25 -6.27
CA PHE A 118 -9.08 16.60 -6.39
C PHE A 118 -10.20 17.56 -6.71
N TYR A 119 -11.29 17.04 -7.23
CA TYR A 119 -12.57 17.72 -7.36
C TYR A 119 -13.68 16.82 -6.82
N SER A 120 -14.82 17.41 -6.48
CA SER A 120 -16.03 16.69 -6.16
C SER A 120 -17.12 16.98 -7.18
N ALA A 121 -18.03 16.03 -7.35
CA ALA A 121 -19.17 16.14 -8.22
C ALA A 121 -20.41 15.58 -7.52
N HIS A 122 -21.56 16.24 -7.65
CA HIS A 122 -22.82 15.74 -7.11
C HIS A 122 -24.04 16.28 -7.86
N GLN A 123 -25.08 15.46 -7.96
CA GLN A 123 -26.43 15.84 -8.37
C GLN A 123 -27.28 15.67 -7.11
N HIS A 124 -27.90 16.74 -6.62
CA HIS A 124 -28.82 16.80 -5.47
C HIS A 124 -28.85 15.55 -4.55
N GLY A 125 -28.30 15.65 -3.35
CA GLY A 125 -28.35 14.51 -2.41
C GLY A 125 -27.39 14.58 -1.25
N LYS A 126 -27.33 13.50 -0.47
CA LYS A 126 -26.47 13.37 0.73
C LYS A 126 -25.06 12.87 0.40
N PHE A 127 -24.78 12.49 -0.84
CA PHE A 127 -23.52 11.92 -1.28
C PHE A 127 -22.90 12.73 -2.42
N MET A 128 -21.59 12.65 -2.54
CA MET A 128 -20.83 13.23 -3.63
C MET A 128 -19.77 12.25 -4.09
N LYS A 129 -19.47 12.32 -5.38
CA LYS A 129 -18.31 11.68 -5.97
C LYS A 129 -17.08 12.53 -5.69
N VAL A 130 -15.97 11.90 -5.32
CA VAL A 130 -14.66 12.53 -5.19
C VAL A 130 -13.74 11.87 -6.17
N SER A 131 -13.00 12.67 -6.93
CA SER A 131 -12.04 12.19 -7.91
C SER A 131 -10.81 13.07 -7.91
N GLY A 132 -9.63 12.48 -8.05
CA GLY A 132 -8.39 13.24 -7.97
C GLY A 132 -7.15 12.42 -8.31
N TYR A 133 -6.00 13.08 -8.22
CA TYR A 133 -4.71 12.49 -8.54
C TYR A 133 -3.68 12.83 -7.47
N PHE A 134 -2.79 11.90 -7.20
CA PHE A 134 -1.55 12.14 -6.47
C PHE A 134 -0.39 11.46 -7.17
N VAL A 135 0.83 11.84 -6.81
CA VAL A 135 2.07 11.23 -7.30
C VAL A 135 2.75 10.51 -6.14
N LEU A 136 3.22 9.29 -6.38
CA LEU A 136 4.02 8.53 -5.42
C LEU A 136 5.09 7.72 -6.18
N GLY A 137 6.36 7.87 -5.80
CA GLY A 137 7.46 7.17 -6.45
C GLY A 137 7.60 7.48 -7.95
N GLY A 138 7.21 8.68 -8.38
CA GLY A 138 7.20 9.10 -9.78
C GLY A 138 6.03 8.55 -10.61
N ASP A 139 5.13 7.77 -10.01
CA ASP A 139 3.92 7.25 -10.67
C ASP A 139 2.68 8.06 -10.30
N TYR A 140 1.75 8.16 -11.25
CA TYR A 140 0.47 8.82 -11.06
C TYR A 140 -0.58 7.80 -10.62
N TYR A 141 -1.35 8.19 -9.62
CA TYR A 141 -2.47 7.41 -9.12
C TYR A 141 -3.73 8.23 -9.25
N PHE A 142 -4.76 7.61 -9.82
CA PHE A 142 -6.10 8.17 -9.84
C PHE A 142 -6.86 7.67 -8.62
N VAL A 143 -7.48 8.59 -7.89
CA VAL A 143 -8.37 8.31 -6.77
C VAL A 143 -9.79 8.56 -7.25
N SER A 144 -10.70 7.63 -7.00
CA SER A 144 -12.12 7.83 -7.26
C SER A 144 -12.95 7.14 -6.21
N GLY A 145 -14.05 7.78 -5.82
CA GLY A 145 -14.93 7.24 -4.81
C GLY A 145 -16.20 8.04 -4.63
N TRP A 146 -17.05 7.53 -3.75
CA TRP A 146 -18.25 8.17 -3.26
C TRP A 146 -18.11 8.41 -1.77
N THR A 147 -18.66 9.52 -1.29
CA THR A 147 -18.59 9.88 0.11
C THR A 147 -19.81 10.68 0.52
N SER A 148 -20.15 10.67 1.80
CA SER A 148 -21.14 11.58 2.35
C SER A 148 -20.73 13.04 2.12
N ARG A 149 -21.70 13.91 1.83
CA ARG A 149 -21.54 15.37 1.83
C ARG A 149 -21.56 15.97 3.23
N LYS A 150 -21.93 15.17 4.25
CA LYS A 150 -21.90 15.58 5.65
C LYS A 150 -20.45 15.65 6.16
N LYS A 151 -20.31 16.20 7.38
CA LYS A 151 -19.04 16.53 8.07
C LYS A 151 -17.90 15.51 7.90
N TYR A 152 -18.18 14.21 7.87
CA TYR A 152 -17.16 13.15 7.92
C TYR A 152 -16.67 12.63 6.57
N GLY A 153 -17.31 12.99 5.45
CA GLY A 153 -17.00 12.36 4.18
C GLY A 153 -15.58 12.62 3.65
N LEU A 154 -15.25 13.89 3.40
CA LEU A 154 -13.89 14.27 2.99
C LEU A 154 -12.81 13.91 4.03
N PRO A 155 -13.05 14.10 5.36
CA PRO A 155 -12.14 13.59 6.37
C PRO A 155 -11.81 12.11 6.23
N ASN A 156 -12.79 11.24 5.93
CA ASN A 156 -12.54 9.81 5.71
C ASN A 156 -11.70 9.54 4.47
N VAL A 157 -11.89 10.32 3.40
CA VAL A 157 -11.02 10.26 2.22
C VAL A 157 -9.58 10.63 2.58
N TYR A 158 -9.38 11.73 3.31
CA TYR A 158 -8.06 12.18 3.72
C TYR A 158 -7.40 11.21 4.70
N ALA A 159 -8.14 10.67 5.65
CA ALA A 159 -7.65 9.67 6.59
C ALA A 159 -7.16 8.43 5.83
N SER A 160 -7.93 7.95 4.86
CA SER A 160 -7.55 6.79 4.02
C SER A 160 -6.26 7.05 3.26
N LEU A 161 -6.16 8.18 2.55
CA LEU A 161 -4.97 8.51 1.76
C LEU A 161 -3.74 8.85 2.61
N SER A 162 -3.93 9.33 3.84
CA SER A 162 -2.84 9.66 4.75
C SER A 162 -2.14 8.42 5.32
N THR A 163 -2.71 7.23 5.18
CA THR A 163 -2.04 5.98 5.62
C THR A 163 -1.04 5.43 4.61
N ILE A 164 -1.04 5.97 3.38
CA ILE A 164 -0.20 5.50 2.29
C ILE A 164 1.26 5.77 2.63
N LYS A 165 2.09 4.74 2.50
CA LYS A 165 3.55 4.84 2.59
C LYS A 165 4.18 4.13 1.39
N PRO A 166 5.12 4.78 0.67
CA PRO A 166 5.82 4.11 -0.42
C PRO A 166 6.49 2.85 0.11
N ILE A 167 6.38 1.77 -0.66
CA ILE A 167 7.28 0.63 -0.50
C ILE A 167 8.47 0.99 -1.39
N ALA A 168 9.68 1.01 -0.82
CA ALA A 168 10.87 1.15 -1.64
C ALA A 168 10.80 0.07 -2.72
N GLY A 169 10.69 0.47 -3.98
CA GLY A 169 10.73 -0.50 -5.08
C GLY A 169 12.03 -1.30 -5.00
N PRO A 170 12.10 -2.49 -5.62
CA PRO A 170 13.39 -3.12 -5.83
C PRO A 170 14.32 -2.07 -6.46
N ARG A 171 15.49 -1.85 -5.84
CA ARG A 171 16.52 -0.92 -6.30
C ARG A 171 16.86 -1.25 -7.75
N ARG A 172 16.17 -0.65 -8.73
CA ARG A 172 16.68 -0.54 -10.09
C ARG A 172 17.92 0.32 -9.95
N ASN A 173 19.09 -0.29 -10.17
CA ASN A 173 20.46 0.27 -10.06
C ASN A 173 21.22 -0.07 -8.76
N ARG A 174 21.35 -1.36 -8.43
CA ARG A 174 22.73 -1.88 -8.42
C ARG A 174 22.92 -2.57 -9.76
N SER A 175 23.49 -1.82 -10.70
CA SER A 175 24.21 -2.44 -11.80
C SER A 175 25.13 -3.47 -11.18
N MET A 176 24.91 -4.76 -11.41
CA MET A 176 25.97 -5.75 -11.32
C MET A 176 26.94 -5.45 -12.47
N LYS A 177 27.65 -4.31 -12.38
CA LYS A 177 28.75 -3.99 -13.28
C LYS A 177 30.05 -4.67 -12.86
N ASP A 178 30.07 -5.31 -11.70
CA ASP A 178 31.25 -5.98 -11.13
C ASP A 178 31.07 -7.51 -10.98
N HIS A 179 29.97 -8.09 -11.49
CA HIS A 179 29.93 -9.53 -11.77
C HIS A 179 30.39 -9.76 -13.21
N ASP A 180 31.66 -9.44 -13.45
CA ASP A 180 32.41 -9.92 -14.60
C ASP A 180 32.31 -11.45 -14.65
N SER A 181 31.42 -11.93 -15.50
CA SER A 181 31.30 -13.34 -15.86
C SER A 181 32.53 -13.80 -16.66
N GLU A 182 33.39 -12.89 -17.11
CA GLU A 182 34.69 -13.19 -17.70
C GLU A 182 35.76 -13.61 -16.65
N GLY A 183 35.61 -13.19 -15.39
CA GLY A 183 36.57 -13.49 -14.33
C GLY A 183 36.56 -14.96 -13.85
N LEU A 184 35.44 -15.66 -14.01
CA LEU A 184 35.27 -17.05 -13.56
C LEU A 184 35.72 -18.08 -14.61
N LEU A 185 35.52 -17.79 -15.90
CA LEU A 185 36.00 -18.65 -16.99
C LEU A 185 37.53 -18.58 -17.14
N ASN A 186 38.14 -17.42 -16.88
CA ASN A 186 39.60 -17.26 -16.94
C ASN A 186 40.35 -17.76 -15.70
N ARG A 187 39.69 -17.90 -14.52
CA ARG A 187 40.30 -18.56 -13.35
C ARG A 187 40.42 -20.07 -13.51
N HIS A 188 39.51 -20.73 -14.24
CA HIS A 188 39.64 -22.15 -14.55
C HIS A 188 40.75 -22.44 -15.57
N ARG A 189 41.11 -21.48 -16.42
CA ARG A 189 42.15 -21.66 -17.44
C ARG A 189 43.58 -21.46 -16.90
N LYS A 190 43.77 -20.73 -15.80
CA LYS A 190 45.10 -20.50 -15.18
C LYS A 190 45.47 -21.47 -14.04
N LYS A 191 44.61 -22.44 -13.69
CA LYS A 191 44.90 -23.47 -12.66
C LYS A 191 45.24 -24.87 -13.22
N LYS A 192 45.60 -24.98 -14.50
CA LYS A 192 46.20 -26.21 -15.06
C LYS A 192 47.69 -25.99 -15.36
N LYS A 193 48.51 -26.02 -14.31
CA LYS A 193 49.90 -26.46 -14.38
C LYS A 193 50.17 -27.40 -13.20
N SER A 194 50.04 -28.70 -13.50
CA SER A 194 50.71 -29.86 -12.88
C SER A 194 50.20 -30.36 -11.51
N PRO A 195 50.35 -31.68 -11.18
CA PRO A 195 51.19 -32.68 -11.82
C PRO A 195 50.43 -33.82 -12.53
N GLU A 196 51.16 -34.45 -13.44
CA GLU A 196 50.82 -35.66 -14.19
C GLU A 196 50.58 -36.82 -13.21
N VAL A 197 49.33 -37.26 -13.06
CA VAL A 197 49.01 -38.53 -12.42
C VAL A 197 49.10 -39.61 -13.51
N ARG A 198 50.18 -40.38 -13.49
CA ARG A 198 50.31 -41.59 -14.30
C ARG A 198 49.25 -42.59 -13.83
N LEU A 199 48.19 -42.76 -14.61
CA LEU A 199 47.30 -43.90 -14.49
C LEU A 199 47.98 -45.08 -15.17
N GLY A 200 48.36 -46.08 -14.36
CA GLY A 200 48.97 -47.30 -14.83
C GLY A 200 48.06 -48.02 -15.83
N THR A 201 48.65 -48.43 -16.95
CA THR A 201 48.08 -49.41 -17.88
C THR A 201 48.03 -50.76 -17.18
N GLY A 202 46.86 -51.11 -16.64
CA GLY A 202 46.55 -52.41 -16.09
C GLY A 202 45.17 -52.84 -16.55
N SER A 203 45.14 -53.63 -17.62
CA SER A 203 44.04 -54.58 -17.85
C SER A 203 43.89 -55.43 -16.60
N ASP A 204 42.67 -55.57 -16.07
CA ASP A 204 42.17 -56.78 -15.40
C ASP A 204 40.77 -56.52 -14.83
N THR A 205 39.73 -56.93 -15.57
CA THR A 205 38.44 -57.30 -14.98
C THR A 205 38.63 -58.52 -14.08
N PRO A 206 38.18 -58.49 -12.82
CA PRO A 206 37.11 -59.41 -12.36
C PRO A 206 36.29 -58.79 -11.19
N LYS A 207 35.18 -59.31 -10.64
CA LYS A 207 34.42 -60.56 -10.69
C LYS A 207 33.04 -60.23 -10.08
N MET A 208 31.93 -60.60 -10.73
CA MET A 208 30.61 -60.67 -10.10
C MET A 208 30.49 -62.01 -9.37
N LEU A 209 30.36 -61.97 -8.04
CA LEU A 209 30.00 -63.07 -7.13
C LEU A 209 29.24 -62.39 -5.97
N GLY A 210 28.05 -62.76 -5.52
CA GLY A 210 27.19 -63.93 -5.75
C GLY A 210 26.24 -64.05 -4.54
N GLY A 211 25.09 -64.71 -4.74
CA GLY A 211 24.12 -65.15 -3.72
C GLY A 211 22.85 -64.30 -3.68
N GLY A 212 21.65 -64.73 -4.12
CA GLY A 212 21.00 -66.05 -4.05
C GLY A 212 20.21 -66.20 -2.73
N PRO A 213 19.31 -67.19 -2.54
CA PRO A 213 18.22 -67.76 -3.35
C PRO A 213 16.84 -67.27 -2.79
N VAL A 214 15.62 -67.71 -3.18
CA VAL A 214 14.96 -68.98 -2.87
C VAL A 214 13.53 -68.96 -3.47
N HIS A 215 13.14 -70.09 -4.07
CA HIS A 215 11.83 -70.56 -4.55
C HIS A 215 11.22 -69.96 -5.82
#